data_AF-A0A380G9N1-F1
#
_entry.id   AF-A0A380G9N1-F1
#
_cell.length_a   1.000
_cell.length_b   1.000
_cell.length_c   1.000
_cell.angle_alpha   90.00
_cell.angle_beta   90.00
_cell.angle_gamma   90.00
#
_symmetry.space_group_name_H-M   'P 1'
#
loop_
_entity.id
_entity.type
_entity.pdbx_description
1 polymer ?
#
loop_
_entity_poly.entity_id
_entity_poly.type
_entity_poly.pdbx_seq_one_letter_code
_entity_poly.pdbx_strand_id
1 'polypeptide(L)'
;MANVTTEQVIKYINNMPTNEYYKSLDENVVNQHIFAAQEEVNDLLINYPKITLSARMVALQALYNIEAEEEGFGMLRRQGVKNYSVKDVSVSFDDNISPRLLELIRRLDEATKSNIARVGRLI
;
A
#
# COMPACT_ATOMS: atom_id res chain seq x y z
N MET A 1 9.76 -6.14 -14.71
CA MET A 1 9.04 -5.79 -13.46
C MET A 1 8.81 -7.08 -12.70
N ALA A 2 9.02 -7.08 -11.38
CA ALA A 2 8.71 -8.26 -10.59
C ALA A 2 7.19 -8.42 -10.53
N ASN A 3 6.67 -9.51 -11.07
CA ASN A 3 5.23 -9.77 -11.11
C ASN A 3 4.82 -10.49 -9.83
N VAL A 4 4.13 -9.79 -8.95
CA VAL A 4 3.42 -10.40 -7.83
C VAL A 4 2.08 -10.91 -8.36
N THR A 5 1.73 -12.15 -8.02
CA THR A 5 0.44 -12.74 -8.42
C THR A 5 -0.64 -12.41 -7.38
N THR A 6 -1.88 -12.27 -7.84
CA THR A 6 -3.05 -12.02 -6.97
C THR A 6 -3.18 -13.07 -5.88
N GLU A 7 -2.94 -14.35 -6.19
CA GLU A 7 -2.96 -15.46 -5.22
C GLU A 7 -1.94 -15.28 -4.09
N GLN A 8 -0.74 -14.78 -4.40
CA GLN A 8 0.28 -14.48 -3.38
C GLN A 8 -0.17 -13.35 -2.46
N VAL A 9 -0.85 -12.34 -3.01
CA VAL A 9 -1.39 -11.22 -2.22
C VAL A 9 -2.51 -11.70 -1.31
N ILE A 10 -3.48 -12.45 -1.84
CA ILE A 10 -4.59 -13.03 -1.06
C ILE A 10 -4.04 -13.91 0.07
N LYS A 11 -3.09 -14.79 -0.24
CA LYS A 11 -2.44 -15.62 0.78
C LYS A 11 -1.77 -14.77 1.86
N TYR A 12 -1.15 -13.65 1.49
CA TYR A 12 -0.57 -12.73 2.46
C TYR A 12 -1.66 -12.09 3.34
N ILE A 13 -2.72 -11.56 2.73
CA ILE A 13 -3.84 -10.90 3.42
C ILE A 13 -4.50 -11.86 4.42
N ASN A 14 -4.72 -13.13 4.05
CA ASN A 14 -5.31 -14.15 4.92
C ASN A 14 -4.45 -14.49 6.15
N ASN A 15 -3.17 -14.11 6.17
CA ASN A 15 -2.30 -14.23 7.35
C ASN A 15 -2.28 -12.96 8.22
N MET A 16 -2.94 -11.89 7.79
CA MET A 16 -3.11 -10.66 8.55
C MET A 16 -4.45 -10.67 9.30
N PRO A 17 -4.56 -9.94 10.41
CA PRO A 17 -5.87 -9.63 10.98
C PRO A 17 -6.60 -8.70 10.00
N THR A 18 -7.66 -9.20 9.35
CA THR A 18 -8.53 -8.42 8.47
C THR A 18 -9.86 -8.13 9.16
N ASN A 19 -10.52 -7.04 8.75
CA ASN A 19 -11.87 -6.72 9.20
C ASN A 19 -12.92 -7.67 8.59
N GLU A 20 -14.15 -7.63 9.12
CA GLU A 20 -15.27 -8.43 8.62
C GLU A 20 -15.72 -8.00 7.22
N TYR A 21 -15.57 -6.71 6.89
CA TYR A 21 -15.90 -6.19 5.57
C TYR A 21 -15.09 -6.86 4.46
N TYR A 22 -13.76 -6.95 4.60
CA TYR A 22 -12.92 -7.67 3.66
C TYR A 22 -13.39 -9.12 3.45
N LYS A 23 -13.74 -9.83 4.53
CA LYS A 23 -14.21 -11.21 4.47
C LYS A 23 -15.57 -11.35 3.78
N SER A 24 -16.35 -10.28 3.74
CA SER A 24 -17.66 -10.24 3.09
C SER A 24 -17.60 -9.91 1.60
N LEU A 25 -16.44 -9.45 1.09
CA LEU A 25 -16.28 -9.09 -0.31
C LEU A 25 -16.18 -10.32 -1.21
N ASP A 26 -16.82 -10.23 -2.38
CA ASP A 26 -16.64 -11.22 -3.44
C ASP A 26 -15.20 -11.24 -3.95
N GLU A 27 -14.73 -12.43 -4.33
CA GLU A 27 -13.37 -12.63 -4.85
C GLU A 27 -13.05 -11.72 -6.05
N ASN A 28 -14.03 -11.47 -6.92
CA ASN A 28 -13.88 -10.55 -8.06
C ASN A 28 -13.59 -9.11 -7.60
N VAL A 29 -14.27 -8.64 -6.55
CA VAL A 29 -14.09 -7.30 -6.00
C VAL A 29 -12.72 -7.20 -5.32
N VAL A 30 -12.35 -8.22 -4.54
CA VAL A 30 -11.02 -8.32 -3.93
C VAL A 30 -9.91 -8.26 -5.00
N ASN A 31 -10.07 -8.99 -6.11
CA ASN A 31 -9.12 -8.99 -7.21
C ASN A 31 -8.97 -7.60 -7.87
N GLN A 32 -10.06 -6.86 -8.02
CA GLN A 32 -10.03 -5.48 -8.53
C GLN A 32 -9.28 -4.55 -7.57
N HIS A 33 -9.52 -4.65 -6.26
CA HIS A 33 -8.80 -3.86 -5.26
C HIS A 33 -7.30 -4.20 -5.23
N ILE A 34 -6.94 -5.48 -5.34
CA ILE A 34 -5.54 -5.92 -5.41
C ILE A 34 -4.85 -5.35 -6.65
N PHE A 35 -5.53 -5.38 -7.81
CA PHE A 35 -4.97 -4.82 -9.04
C PHE A 35 -4.76 -3.30 -8.91
N ALA A 36 -5.78 -2.55 -8.46
CA ALA A 36 -5.67 -1.11 -8.26
C ALA A 36 -4.54 -0.76 -7.28
N ALA A 37 -4.45 -1.48 -6.16
CA ALA A 37 -3.37 -1.32 -5.18
C ALA A 37 -2.00 -1.63 -5.77
N GLN A 38 -1.88 -2.64 -6.63
CA GLN A 38 -0.62 -2.97 -7.29
C GLN A 38 -0.15 -1.84 -8.21
N GLU A 39 -1.04 -1.21 -8.97
CA GLU A 39 -0.71 -0.06 -9.82
C GLU A 39 -0.24 1.13 -8.97
N GLU A 40 -0.93 1.44 -7.87
CA GLU A 40 -0.52 2.50 -6.94
C GLU A 40 0.87 2.23 -6.34
N VAL A 41 1.17 0.98 -5.97
CA VAL A 41 2.50 0.61 -5.47
C VAL A 41 3.54 0.69 -6.59
N ASN A 42 3.21 0.28 -7.82
CA ASN A 42 4.12 0.38 -8.96
C ASN A 42 4.49 1.84 -9.25
N ASP A 43 3.50 2.74 -9.27
CA ASP A 43 3.72 4.19 -9.44
C ASP A 43 4.62 4.75 -8.34
N LEU A 44 4.40 4.34 -7.09
CA LEU A 44 5.24 4.73 -5.97
C LEU A 44 6.69 4.24 -6.16
N LEU A 45 6.87 2.99 -6.60
CA LEU A 45 8.18 2.36 -6.78
C LEU A 45 9.01 2.96 -7.92
N ILE A 46 8.42 3.76 -8.82
CA ILE A 46 9.19 4.57 -9.80
C ILE A 46 10.22 5.45 -9.07
N ASN A 47 9.87 5.96 -7.88
CA ASN A 47 10.76 6.78 -7.06
C ASN A 47 11.79 5.96 -6.25
N TYR A 48 11.66 4.63 -6.24
CA TYR A 48 12.48 3.70 -5.46
C TYR A 48 13.02 2.56 -6.35
N PRO A 49 13.86 2.85 -7.35
CA PRO A 49 14.23 1.90 -8.42
C PRO A 49 14.99 0.65 -7.94
N LYS A 50 15.53 0.67 -6.72
CA LYS A 50 16.24 -0.47 -6.12
C LYS A 50 15.32 -1.38 -5.31
N ILE A 51 14.08 -0.97 -5.08
CA ILE A 51 13.10 -1.72 -4.30
C ILE A 51 12.30 -2.61 -5.23
N THR A 52 12.20 -3.89 -4.85
CA THR A 52 11.43 -4.87 -5.61
C THR A 52 10.02 -4.97 -5.02
N LEU A 53 9.01 -4.98 -5.90
CA LEU A 53 7.62 -5.20 -5.52
C LEU A 53 7.47 -6.52 -4.75
N SER A 54 6.66 -6.51 -3.69
CA SER A 54 6.37 -7.70 -2.90
C SER A 54 4.88 -7.83 -2.60
N ALA A 55 4.40 -9.06 -2.39
CA ALA A 55 3.01 -9.33 -2.02
C ALA A 55 2.58 -8.58 -0.76
N ARG A 56 3.50 -8.39 0.19
CA ARG A 56 3.28 -7.58 1.40
C ARG A 56 2.92 -6.13 1.08
N MET A 57 3.59 -5.53 0.11
CA MET A 57 3.36 -4.11 -0.25
C MET A 57 1.97 -3.92 -0.84
N VAL A 58 1.61 -4.78 -1.79
CA VAL A 58 0.29 -4.77 -2.43
C VAL A 58 -0.81 -5.08 -1.41
N ALA A 59 -0.61 -6.06 -0.53
CA ALA A 59 -1.57 -6.41 0.52
C ALA A 59 -1.86 -5.23 1.48
N LEU A 60 -0.82 -4.51 1.90
CA LEU A 60 -0.95 -3.34 2.77
C LEU A 60 -1.74 -2.21 2.09
N GLN A 61 -1.49 -1.97 0.81
CA GLN A 61 -2.20 -0.94 0.05
C GLN A 61 -3.66 -1.37 -0.23
N ALA A 62 -3.87 -2.63 -0.61
CA ALA A 62 -5.20 -3.16 -0.89
C ALA A 62 -6.12 -3.11 0.34
N LEU A 63 -5.65 -3.57 1.50
CA LEU A 63 -6.43 -3.49 2.74
C LEU A 63 -6.75 -2.05 3.12
N TYR A 64 -5.76 -1.17 3.01
CA TYR A 64 -5.96 0.24 3.30
C TYR A 64 -7.01 0.91 2.39
N ASN A 65 -7.03 0.56 1.10
CA ASN A 65 -8.04 1.05 0.18
C ASN A 65 -9.42 0.46 0.49
N ILE A 66 -9.50 -0.83 0.82
CA ILE A 66 -10.75 -1.50 1.19
C ILE A 66 -11.35 -0.90 2.47
N GLU A 67 -10.53 -0.67 3.49
CA GLU A 67 -10.95 0.00 4.74
C GLU A 67 -11.44 1.43 4.46
N ALA A 68 -10.75 2.17 3.59
CA ALA A 68 -11.18 3.51 3.19
C ALA A 68 -12.52 3.51 2.45
N GLU A 69 -12.82 2.50 1.62
CA GLU A 69 -14.14 2.35 1.00
C GLU A 69 -15.23 2.08 2.04
N GLU A 70 -14.97 1.18 3.00
CA GLU A 70 -15.92 0.84 4.07
C GLU A 70 -16.31 2.07 4.90
N GLU A 71 -15.32 2.89 5.27
CA GLU A 71 -15.54 4.11 6.04
C GLU A 71 -16.10 5.27 5.21
N GLY A 72 -16.26 5.10 3.89
CA GLY A 72 -16.75 6.12 2.97
C GLY A 72 -15.73 7.21 2.60
N PHE A 73 -14.50 7.11 3.08
CA PHE A 73 -13.41 8.03 2.75
C PHE A 73 -12.79 7.77 1.38
N GLY A 74 -12.93 6.55 0.85
CA GLY A 74 -12.37 6.15 -0.45
C GLY A 74 -12.88 7.01 -1.62
N MET A 75 -14.18 7.32 -1.62
CA MET A 75 -14.76 8.26 -2.60
C MET A 75 -14.17 9.67 -2.47
N LEU A 76 -14.04 10.18 -1.24
CA LEU A 76 -13.53 11.53 -0.99
C LEU A 76 -12.08 11.67 -1.46
N ARG A 77 -11.26 10.66 -1.19
CA ARG A 77 -9.85 10.60 -1.62
C ARG A 77 -9.71 10.55 -3.14
N ARG A 78 -10.53 9.77 -3.84
CA ARG A 78 -10.57 9.74 -5.31
C ARG A 78 -10.92 11.09 -5.92
N GLN A 79 -11.76 11.88 -5.26
CA GLN A 79 -12.13 13.22 -5.72
C GLN A 79 -11.06 14.27 -5.37
N GLY A 80 -9.95 13.89 -4.73
CA GLY A 80 -8.88 14.79 -4.34
C GLY A 80 -9.22 15.66 -3.12
N VAL A 81 -10.22 15.27 -2.32
CA VAL A 81 -10.56 15.97 -1.07
C VAL A 81 -9.42 15.77 -0.08
N LYS A 82 -8.73 16.85 0.29
CA LYS A 82 -7.62 16.82 1.25
C LYS A 82 -8.06 17.02 2.70
N ASN A 83 -9.13 17.79 2.91
CA ASN A 83 -9.66 18.08 4.23
C ASN A 83 -11.17 17.87 4.21
N TYR A 84 -11.67 17.03 5.10
CA TYR A 84 -13.08 16.82 5.32
C TYR A 84 -13.42 17.22 6.76
N SER A 85 -14.38 18.12 6.93
CA SER A 85 -14.80 18.61 8.24
C SER A 85 -16.31 18.52 8.33
N VAL A 86 -16.79 17.79 9.33
CA VAL A 86 -18.19 17.76 9.76
C VAL A 86 -18.26 18.30 11.19
N LYS A 87 -19.42 18.74 11.66
CA LYS A 87 -19.57 19.40 12.96
C LYS A 87 -18.83 18.63 14.08
N ASP A 88 -17.82 19.28 14.65
CA ASP A 88 -16.90 18.79 15.71
C ASP A 88 -15.87 17.70 15.33
N VAL A 89 -15.74 17.31 14.05
CA VAL A 89 -14.74 16.34 13.57
C VAL A 89 -14.05 16.84 12.30
N SER A 90 -12.72 16.84 12.29
CA SER A 90 -11.91 17.16 11.12
C SER A 90 -10.97 16.00 10.79
N VAL A 91 -10.96 15.57 9.54
CA VAL A 91 -10.07 14.54 9.00
C VAL A 91 -9.27 15.14 7.85
N SER A 92 -7.95 14.93 7.88
CA SER A 92 -7.03 15.37 6.83
C SER A 92 -6.42 14.14 6.15
N PHE A 93 -6.41 14.17 4.81
CA PHE A 93 -5.81 13.16 3.96
C PHE A 93 -4.56 13.74 3.31
N ASP A 94 -3.40 13.17 3.60
CA ASP A 94 -2.13 13.63 3.03
C ASP A 94 -1.82 12.96 1.68
N ASP A 95 -1.89 11.63 1.64
CA ASP A 95 -1.54 10.85 0.46
C ASP A 95 -2.61 9.78 0.20
N ASN A 96 -2.63 9.21 -1.01
CA ASN A 96 -3.44 8.02 -1.36
C ASN A 96 -2.78 6.69 -0.97
N ILE A 97 -1.54 6.74 -0.48
CA ILE A 97 -0.73 5.58 -0.12
C ILE A 97 -0.88 5.27 1.36
N SER A 98 -0.94 3.98 1.70
CA SER A 98 -0.92 3.50 3.08
C SER A 98 0.32 4.04 3.82
N PRO A 99 0.17 4.74 4.95
CA PRO A 99 1.32 5.24 5.72
C PRO A 99 2.29 4.14 6.12
N ARG A 100 1.76 2.94 6.42
CA ARG A 100 2.56 1.76 6.78
C ARG A 100 3.36 1.22 5.59
N LEU A 101 2.82 1.28 4.38
CA LEU A 101 3.55 0.95 3.16
C LEU A 101 4.66 1.96 2.90
N LEU A 102 4.37 3.25 3.02
CA LEU A 102 5.35 4.31 2.80
C LEU A 102 6.55 4.16 3.74
N GLU A 103 6.30 3.89 5.03
CA GLU A 103 7.38 3.67 5.98
C GLU A 103 8.17 2.37 5.72
N LEU A 104 7.50 1.30 5.29
CA LEU A 104 8.18 0.07 4.86
C LEU A 104 9.15 0.34 3.71
N ILE A 105 8.71 1.05 2.67
CA ILE A 105 9.54 1.37 1.51
C ILE A 105 10.71 2.27 1.91
N ARG A 106 10.48 3.31 2.72
CA ARG A 106 11.55 4.18 3.23
C ARG A 106 12.64 3.39 3.95
N ARG A 107 12.27 2.51 4.88
CA ARG A 107 13.22 1.66 5.61
C ARG A 107 13.99 0.71 4.69
N LEU A 108 13.34 0.15 3.66
CA LEU A 108 14.01 -0.72 2.69
C LEU A 108 15.01 0.04 1.82
N ASP A 109 14.67 1.28 1.42
CA ASP A 109 15.56 2.13 0.64
C ASP A 109 16.78 2.56 1.44
N GLU A 110 16.60 2.94 2.71
CA GLU A 110 17.68 3.24 3.65
C GLU A 110 18.63 2.04 3.84
N ALA A 111 18.07 0.84 4.05
CA ALA A 111 18.87 -0.39 4.17
C ALA A 111 19.69 -0.68 2.91
N THR A 112 19.11 -0.41 1.74
CA THR A 112 19.79 -0.60 0.45
C THR A 112 20.93 0.41 0.25
N LYS A 113 20.74 1.67 0.66
CA LYS A 113 21.78 2.70 0.64
C LYS A 113 22.93 2.39 1.61
N SER A 114 22.63 1.91 2.82
CA SER A 114 23.62 1.56 3.85
C SER A 114 24.56 0.43 3.42
N ASN A 115 24.04 -0.60 2.74
CA ASN A 115 24.84 -1.74 2.28
C ASN A 115 25.89 -1.37 1.22
N ILE A 116 25.64 -0.34 0.40
CA ILE A 116 26.60 0.14 -0.61
C ILE A 116 27.79 0.83 0.06
N ALA A 117 27.59 1.50 1.20
CA ALA A 117 28.65 2.20 1.91
C ALA A 117 29.66 1.26 2.63
N ARG A 118 29.31 -0.02 2.84
CA ARG A 118 30.16 -0.99 3.55
C ARG A 118 31.17 -1.71 2.65
N VAL A 119 31.11 -1.55 1.34
CA VAL A 119 32.15 -2.08 0.43
C VAL A 119 33.31 -1.07 0.37
N GLY A 120 33.91 -0.84 1.54
CA GLY A 120 35.14 -0.06 1.67
C GLY A 120 36.25 -0.80 0.96
N ARG A 121 36.72 -0.20 -0.13
CA ARG A 121 37.88 -0.62 -0.92
C ARG A 121 39.09 -0.74 0.02
N LEU A 122 39.57 -1.97 0.23
CA LEU A 122 40.92 -2.21 0.74
C LEU A 122 41.88 -1.83 -0.40
N ILE A 123 42.41 -0.61 -0.35
CA ILE A 123 43.68 -0.25 -0.99
C ILE A 123 44.73 -0.08 0.11
#